data_AF-A0A497PQU3-F1
#
_entry.id   AF-A0A497PQU3-F1
#
_cell.length_a   1.000
_cell.length_b   1.000
_cell.length_c   1.000
_cell.angle_alpha   90.00
_cell.angle_beta   90.00
_cell.angle_gamma   90.00
#
_symmetry.space_group_name_H-M   'P 1'
#
loop_
_entity.id
_entity.type
_entity.pdbx_description
1 polymer ?
#
loop_
_entity_poly.entity_id
_entity_poly.type
_entity_poly.pdbx_seq_one_letter_code
_entity_poly.pdbx_strand_id
1 'polypeptide(L)'
;MKRRTIAGVGLLLIFALAFTMIPAANAVTTDNQATPRRGGGGGGRWRNTAPTVTITYPADFETVSGTITITVTATDAQDGDLVPTISIDGVVVATANSYVWDTTTVEDGQHTIEATVTDSGGLTGSDSSVVTVDNVEEPPPPPGQNKYAVIVGISDYYAVNDLSYCDEDATDWYNYLSGLGYTIKLFGDGTNSYPQWDGYATEYNIKTALTEFISIADEDDIIVFASSGHGTTYTGGETICCWDYGVGQDGEDGSFTDVEMASVFAPAVCKVFIFLDHCYSGGMNEVMSNDNSANIYMTTTCTDSGYGYDEPTYENGAWTYWFLEAGLVAQGFTTMEACFDWAVAQYPYSGADTPQEFDGNLAVDFTL
;
A
#
# COMPACT_ATOMS: atom_id res chain seq x y z
N MET A 1 -13.10 49.26 -27.00
CA MET A 1 -14.14 48.62 -27.84
C MET A 1 -13.84 47.13 -27.78
N LYS A 2 -14.56 46.21 -27.14
CA LYS A 2 -15.99 46.00 -26.84
C LYS A 2 -16.13 45.31 -25.48
N ARG A 3 -17.19 45.66 -24.74
CA ARG A 3 -17.72 44.86 -23.62
C ARG A 3 -18.31 43.55 -24.15
N ARG A 4 -18.14 42.44 -23.43
CA ARG A 4 -19.12 41.34 -23.40
C ARG A 4 -19.22 40.75 -22.01
N THR A 5 -20.34 41.08 -21.37
CA THR A 5 -21.01 40.37 -20.29
C THR A 5 -21.57 39.07 -20.83
N ILE A 6 -21.36 37.94 -20.15
CA ILE A 6 -22.29 36.81 -20.13
C ILE A 6 -22.48 36.41 -18.67
N ALA A 7 -23.70 36.60 -18.21
CA ALA A 7 -24.24 35.98 -17.00
C ALA A 7 -25.04 34.75 -17.45
N GLY A 8 -25.02 33.68 -16.65
CA GLY A 8 -26.16 32.77 -16.60
C GLY A 8 -25.88 31.28 -16.45
N VAL A 9 -26.17 30.81 -15.23
CA VAL A 9 -26.95 29.61 -14.89
C VAL A 9 -26.22 28.26 -14.85
N GLY A 10 -26.18 27.69 -13.64
CA GLY A 10 -25.85 26.30 -13.38
C GLY A 10 -25.79 25.98 -11.88
N LEU A 11 -26.82 26.35 -11.12
CA LEU A 11 -26.97 25.97 -9.71
C LEU A 11 -27.27 24.46 -9.66
N LEU A 12 -26.23 23.64 -9.41
CA LEU A 12 -26.40 22.21 -9.19
C LEU A 12 -26.89 22.01 -7.74
N LEU A 13 -28.19 21.75 -7.59
CA LEU A 13 -28.76 21.23 -6.35
C LEU A 13 -28.19 19.82 -6.09
N ILE A 14 -27.25 19.71 -5.15
CA ILE A 14 -26.89 18.42 -4.56
C ILE A 14 -27.99 18.06 -3.57
N PHE A 15 -28.80 17.06 -3.91
CA PHE A 15 -29.66 16.36 -2.97
C PHE A 15 -28.78 15.59 -2.00
N ALA A 16 -28.61 16.11 -0.78
CA ALA A 16 -28.10 15.32 0.34
C ALA A 16 -29.17 14.27 0.71
N LEU A 17 -28.96 13.01 0.33
CA LEU A 17 -29.66 11.89 0.95
C LEU A 17 -29.13 11.77 2.38
N ALA A 18 -29.92 12.26 3.33
CA ALA A 18 -29.73 11.95 4.74
C ALA A 18 -30.02 10.46 4.96
N PHE A 19 -28.98 9.66 5.16
CA PHE A 19 -29.13 8.31 5.71
C PHE A 19 -29.37 8.44 7.21
N THR A 20 -30.64 8.33 7.63
CA THR A 20 -30.99 8.25 9.05
C THR A 20 -30.53 6.88 9.58
N MET A 21 -29.52 6.89 10.45
CA MET A 21 -29.19 5.75 11.30
C MET A 21 -30.45 5.32 12.09
N ILE A 22 -30.82 4.05 11.96
CA ILE A 22 -31.82 3.42 12.83
C ILE A 22 -31.08 2.92 14.07
N PRO A 23 -31.39 3.42 15.29
CA PRO A 23 -30.85 2.82 16.49
C PRO A 23 -31.63 1.52 16.80
N ALA A 24 -30.93 0.40 16.86
CA ALA A 24 -31.47 -0.83 17.40
C ALA A 24 -31.60 -0.69 18.93
N ALA A 25 -32.81 -0.42 19.40
CA ALA A 25 -33.20 -0.59 20.79
C ALA A 25 -34.42 -1.51 20.84
N ASN A 26 -34.28 -2.62 21.57
CA ASN A 26 -35.29 -3.18 22.47
C ASN A 26 -34.59 -4.30 23.28
N ALA A 27 -34.10 -3.99 24.47
CA ALA A 27 -34.86 -3.95 25.72
C ALA A 27 -35.32 -5.35 26.16
N VAL A 28 -34.50 -5.88 27.07
CA VAL A 28 -34.75 -6.91 28.07
C VAL A 28 -36.20 -6.88 28.56
N THR A 29 -36.86 -8.04 28.55
CA THR A 29 -37.98 -8.32 29.46
C THR A 29 -37.56 -9.46 30.39
N THR A 30 -37.34 -9.13 31.66
CA THR A 30 -37.27 -10.10 32.74
C THR A 30 -38.59 -10.15 33.49
N ASP A 31 -38.95 -11.39 33.81
CA ASP A 31 -39.75 -11.83 34.95
C ASP A 31 -41.28 -11.82 34.84
N ASN A 32 -41.84 -13.05 34.87
CA ASN A 32 -42.95 -13.31 35.77
C ASN A 32 -42.89 -14.78 36.26
N GLN A 33 -42.39 -14.97 37.48
CA GLN A 33 -42.50 -16.21 38.25
C GLN A 33 -43.95 -16.54 38.66
N ALA A 34 -44.35 -17.82 38.61
CA ALA A 34 -44.90 -18.55 39.77
C ALA A 34 -45.32 -20.04 39.49
N THR A 35 -44.39 -20.98 39.80
CA THR A 35 -44.52 -22.23 40.62
C THR A 35 -45.55 -23.37 40.29
N PRO A 36 -45.55 -24.57 40.96
CA PRO A 36 -44.80 -25.76 40.49
C PRO A 36 -45.61 -27.09 40.55
N ARG A 37 -45.53 -28.00 39.55
CA ARG A 37 -45.97 -29.41 39.75
C ARG A 37 -45.20 -30.46 38.92
N ARG A 38 -44.49 -31.33 39.67
CA ARG A 38 -44.24 -32.78 39.48
C ARG A 38 -43.74 -33.30 38.12
N GLY A 39 -42.45 -33.66 38.11
CA GLY A 39 -42.00 -35.05 37.97
C GLY A 39 -41.73 -35.61 36.57
N GLY A 40 -40.47 -36.02 36.33
CA GLY A 40 -40.08 -37.02 35.32
C GLY A 40 -39.07 -36.49 34.30
N GLY A 41 -37.91 -37.14 34.18
CA GLY A 41 -36.73 -36.64 33.46
C GLY A 41 -36.86 -36.51 31.94
N GLY A 42 -35.97 -35.72 31.35
CA GLY A 42 -35.80 -35.59 29.90
C GLY A 42 -34.89 -34.42 29.49
N GLY A 43 -33.66 -34.73 29.09
CA GLY A 43 -32.79 -34.01 28.14
C GLY A 43 -32.58 -32.49 28.30
N GLY A 44 -31.37 -32.08 28.67
CA GLY A 44 -30.91 -30.72 28.39
C GLY A 44 -30.97 -30.46 26.89
N ARG A 45 -31.76 -29.47 26.45
CA ARG A 45 -31.68 -28.94 25.08
C ARG A 45 -30.31 -28.28 24.95
N TRP A 46 -29.37 -28.92 24.25
CA TRP A 46 -28.19 -28.24 23.74
C TRP A 46 -28.67 -27.05 22.88
N ARG A 47 -28.22 -25.83 23.20
CA ARG A 47 -28.49 -24.67 22.36
C ARG A 47 -27.57 -24.76 21.16
N ASN A 48 -28.17 -24.72 19.96
CA ASN A 48 -27.46 -24.61 18.70
C ASN A 48 -27.14 -23.13 18.42
N THR A 49 -25.94 -22.83 17.95
CA THR A 49 -25.47 -21.51 17.46
C THR A 49 -25.26 -21.58 15.96
N ALA A 50 -25.41 -20.47 15.26
CA ALA A 50 -25.10 -20.44 13.83
C ALA A 50 -23.58 -20.47 13.63
N PRO A 51 -23.09 -21.07 12.52
CA PRO A 51 -21.68 -21.02 12.15
C PRO A 51 -21.16 -19.59 11.98
N THR A 52 -19.88 -19.39 12.28
CA THR A 52 -19.11 -18.22 11.86
C THR A 52 -18.39 -18.55 10.56
N VAL A 53 -18.65 -17.76 9.52
CA VAL A 53 -17.99 -17.87 8.22
C VAL A 53 -17.15 -16.62 8.02
N THR A 54 -15.95 -16.77 7.45
CA THR A 54 -15.07 -15.65 7.12
C THR A 54 -14.35 -15.95 5.81
N ILE A 55 -14.56 -15.11 4.80
CA ILE A 55 -13.75 -15.08 3.59
C ILE A 55 -12.42 -14.42 4.00
N THR A 56 -11.34 -15.20 4.01
CA THR A 56 -10.02 -14.72 4.43
C THR A 56 -9.23 -14.11 3.29
N TYR A 57 -9.57 -14.48 2.04
CA TYR A 57 -9.01 -13.88 0.83
C TYR A 57 -9.94 -14.15 -0.35
N PRO A 58 -10.14 -13.20 -1.29
CA PRO A 58 -9.64 -11.81 -1.26
C PRO A 58 -10.36 -10.94 -0.22
N ALA A 59 -9.71 -9.86 0.20
CA ALA A 59 -10.28 -8.88 1.12
C ALA A 59 -11.45 -8.11 0.47
N ASP A 60 -12.34 -7.57 1.30
CA ASP A 60 -13.46 -6.76 0.81
C ASP A 60 -12.91 -5.49 0.13
N PHE A 61 -13.41 -5.21 -1.06
CA PHE A 61 -13.00 -4.16 -2.00
C PHE A 61 -11.61 -4.30 -2.64
N GLU A 62 -10.95 -5.46 -2.52
CA GLU A 62 -9.68 -5.74 -3.21
C GLU A 62 -9.84 -5.75 -4.74
N THR A 63 -8.84 -5.26 -5.47
CA THR A 63 -8.74 -5.45 -6.92
C THR A 63 -7.96 -6.73 -7.20
N VAL A 64 -8.53 -7.62 -8.01
CA VAL A 64 -7.95 -8.93 -8.33
C VAL A 64 -7.80 -9.12 -9.83
N SER A 65 -6.77 -9.87 -10.23
CA SER A 65 -6.46 -10.15 -11.64
C SER A 65 -5.82 -11.53 -11.81
N GLY A 66 -5.85 -12.06 -13.04
CA GLY A 66 -5.25 -13.35 -13.37
C GLY A 66 -5.91 -14.55 -12.65
N THR A 67 -5.12 -15.33 -11.92
CA THR A 67 -5.61 -16.51 -11.19
C THR A 67 -5.37 -16.31 -9.70
N ILE A 68 -6.46 -16.27 -8.93
CA ILE A 68 -6.42 -16.11 -7.48
C ILE A 68 -6.98 -17.35 -6.78
N THR A 69 -6.74 -17.50 -5.48
CA THR A 69 -7.34 -18.58 -4.69
C THR A 69 -8.21 -18.01 -3.58
N ILE A 70 -9.52 -18.07 -3.75
CA ILE A 70 -10.47 -17.71 -2.69
C ILE A 70 -10.25 -18.67 -1.51
N THR A 71 -10.14 -18.14 -0.30
CA THR A 71 -10.00 -18.92 0.94
C THR A 71 -11.07 -18.53 1.94
N VAL A 72 -11.65 -19.52 2.59
CA VAL A 72 -12.79 -19.35 3.52
C VAL A 72 -12.59 -20.23 4.74
N THR A 73 -12.88 -19.68 5.90
CA THR A 73 -13.02 -20.44 7.16
C THR A 73 -14.49 -20.51 7.56
N ALA A 74 -14.90 -21.66 8.10
CA ALA A 74 -16.24 -21.87 8.60
C ALA A 74 -16.19 -22.74 9.86
N THR A 75 -16.62 -22.20 11.00
CA THR A 75 -16.57 -22.90 12.29
C THR A 75 -17.88 -22.75 13.04
N ASP A 76 -18.28 -23.80 13.74
CA ASP A 76 -19.38 -23.75 14.69
C ASP A 76 -18.95 -24.33 16.05
N ALA A 77 -19.50 -23.79 17.13
CA ALA A 77 -19.13 -24.19 18.49
C ALA A 77 -19.61 -25.60 18.88
N GLN A 78 -20.62 -26.16 18.20
CA GLN A 78 -21.12 -27.51 18.42
C GLN A 78 -20.65 -28.51 17.35
N ASP A 79 -20.51 -28.07 16.10
CA ASP A 79 -20.13 -28.94 14.97
C ASP A 79 -18.63 -28.89 14.60
N GLY A 80 -17.88 -27.89 15.08
CA GLY A 80 -16.47 -27.71 14.76
C GLY A 80 -16.26 -27.09 13.38
N ASP A 81 -15.23 -27.54 12.65
CA ASP A 81 -14.95 -27.04 11.30
C ASP A 81 -16.00 -27.55 10.31
N LEU A 82 -16.53 -26.63 9.52
CA LEU A 82 -17.54 -26.90 8.49
C LEU A 82 -16.99 -26.59 7.10
N VAL A 83 -17.69 -27.05 6.07
CA VAL A 83 -17.34 -26.81 4.66
C VAL A 83 -18.40 -25.90 4.03
N PRO A 84 -18.08 -24.65 3.67
CA PRO A 84 -19.03 -23.73 3.08
C PRO A 84 -19.25 -24.03 1.60
N THR A 85 -20.38 -23.55 1.10
CA THR A 85 -20.63 -23.35 -0.32
C THR A 85 -20.16 -21.96 -0.70
N ILE A 86 -19.29 -21.87 -1.71
CA ILE A 86 -18.78 -20.62 -2.26
C ILE A 86 -19.53 -20.31 -3.56
N SER A 87 -19.98 -19.08 -3.69
CA SER A 87 -20.58 -18.54 -4.90
C SER A 87 -19.96 -17.22 -5.33
N ILE A 88 -19.92 -16.99 -6.63
CA ILE A 88 -19.51 -15.72 -7.26
C ILE A 88 -20.69 -15.22 -8.07
N ASP A 89 -21.12 -13.98 -7.81
CA ASP A 89 -22.32 -13.35 -8.42
C ASP A 89 -23.58 -14.23 -8.33
N GLY A 90 -23.73 -14.93 -7.20
CA GLY A 90 -24.84 -15.84 -6.94
C GLY A 90 -24.74 -17.20 -7.64
N VAL A 91 -23.64 -17.50 -8.35
CA VAL A 91 -23.39 -18.80 -8.97
C VAL A 91 -22.49 -19.63 -8.07
N VAL A 92 -22.94 -20.81 -7.65
CA VAL A 92 -22.13 -21.73 -6.84
C VAL A 92 -20.95 -22.26 -7.66
N VAL A 93 -19.73 -22.01 -7.17
CA VAL A 93 -18.48 -22.43 -7.81
C VAL A 93 -17.80 -23.59 -7.07
N ALA A 94 -18.01 -23.70 -5.76
CA ALA A 94 -17.41 -24.76 -4.95
C ALA A 94 -18.22 -25.10 -3.69
N THR A 95 -17.98 -26.28 -3.13
CA THR A 95 -18.30 -26.62 -1.73
C THR A 95 -17.02 -27.10 -1.08
N ALA A 96 -16.22 -26.14 -0.62
CA ALA A 96 -14.85 -26.32 -0.15
C ALA A 96 -14.44 -25.07 0.66
N ASN A 97 -13.38 -25.16 1.44
CA ASN A 97 -12.76 -24.03 2.14
C ASN A 97 -11.86 -23.19 1.22
N SER A 98 -11.68 -23.61 -0.04
CA SER A 98 -10.94 -22.85 -1.04
C SER A 98 -11.44 -23.10 -2.46
N TYR A 99 -11.21 -22.12 -3.34
CA TYR A 99 -11.53 -22.21 -4.76
C TYR A 99 -10.52 -21.41 -5.58
N VAL A 100 -9.88 -22.07 -6.55
CA VAL A 100 -9.01 -21.39 -7.53
C VAL A 100 -9.92 -20.74 -8.57
N TRP A 101 -9.84 -19.42 -8.66
CA TRP A 101 -10.64 -18.60 -9.56
C TRP A 101 -9.75 -17.95 -10.62
N ASP A 102 -10.05 -18.24 -11.88
CA ASP A 102 -9.44 -17.60 -13.04
C ASP A 102 -10.30 -16.38 -13.42
N THR A 103 -9.88 -15.19 -12.99
CA THR A 103 -10.61 -13.93 -13.22
C THR A 103 -10.59 -13.51 -14.68
N THR A 104 -9.69 -14.06 -15.50
CA THR A 104 -9.63 -13.77 -16.95
C THR A 104 -10.83 -14.32 -17.72
N THR A 105 -11.65 -15.14 -17.06
CA THR A 105 -12.85 -15.76 -17.63
C THR A 105 -14.14 -15.01 -17.34
N VAL A 106 -14.07 -13.92 -16.56
CA VAL A 106 -15.19 -13.04 -16.24
C VAL A 106 -14.94 -11.63 -16.79
N GLU A 107 -15.98 -10.79 -16.83
CA GLU A 107 -15.85 -9.39 -17.25
C GLU A 107 -15.13 -8.58 -16.17
N ASP A 108 -14.41 -7.53 -16.55
CA ASP A 108 -13.83 -6.60 -15.58
C ASP A 108 -14.94 -5.78 -14.89
N GLY A 109 -14.73 -5.46 -13.61
CA GLY A 109 -15.68 -4.73 -12.78
C GLY A 109 -15.97 -5.42 -11.45
N GLN A 110 -17.06 -5.01 -10.78
CA GLN A 110 -17.39 -5.54 -9.45
C GLN A 110 -17.98 -6.95 -9.51
N HIS A 111 -17.40 -7.85 -8.70
CA HIS A 111 -17.88 -9.20 -8.45
C HIS A 111 -18.14 -9.41 -6.96
N THR A 112 -19.20 -10.16 -6.62
CA THR A 112 -19.51 -10.50 -5.23
C THR A 112 -19.21 -11.97 -4.96
N ILE A 113 -18.28 -12.22 -4.04
CA ILE A 113 -18.00 -13.54 -3.48
C ILE A 113 -18.85 -13.72 -2.23
N GLU A 114 -19.59 -14.82 -2.16
CA GLU A 114 -20.41 -15.19 -1.01
C GLU A 114 -20.04 -16.60 -0.56
N ALA A 115 -19.86 -16.78 0.76
CA ALA A 115 -19.66 -18.07 1.36
C ALA A 115 -20.76 -18.35 2.39
N THR A 116 -21.43 -19.49 2.27
CA THR A 116 -22.55 -19.86 3.16
C THR A 116 -22.43 -21.29 3.63
N VAL A 117 -22.77 -21.56 4.89
CA VAL A 117 -22.80 -22.93 5.44
C VAL A 117 -23.98 -23.10 6.41
N THR A 118 -24.58 -24.28 6.41
CA THR A 118 -25.65 -24.65 7.36
C THR A 118 -25.18 -25.78 8.25
N ASP A 119 -25.35 -25.63 9.56
CA ASP A 119 -24.92 -26.58 10.58
C ASP A 119 -25.88 -27.79 10.70
N SER A 120 -25.56 -28.73 11.60
CA SER A 120 -26.39 -29.92 11.81
C SER A 120 -27.72 -29.64 12.53
N GLY A 121 -27.80 -28.51 13.22
CA GLY A 121 -29.00 -28.00 13.89
C GLY A 121 -29.94 -27.16 13.00
N GLY A 122 -29.54 -26.90 11.75
CA GLY A 122 -30.29 -26.16 10.73
C GLY A 122 -30.15 -24.64 10.79
N LEU A 123 -29.13 -24.08 11.46
CA LEU A 123 -28.82 -22.65 11.37
C LEU A 123 -27.74 -22.39 10.32
N THR A 124 -27.81 -21.21 9.71
CA THR A 124 -26.95 -20.82 8.58
C THR A 124 -26.07 -19.63 8.99
N GLY A 125 -24.78 -19.72 8.67
CA GLY A 125 -23.83 -18.62 8.72
C GLY A 125 -23.37 -18.26 7.30
N SER A 126 -23.01 -17.00 7.08
CA SER A 126 -22.54 -16.52 5.78
C SER A 126 -21.58 -15.35 5.93
N ASP A 127 -20.78 -15.12 4.90
CA ASP A 127 -19.93 -13.95 4.71
C ASP A 127 -19.89 -13.55 3.23
N SER A 128 -19.59 -12.28 2.95
CA SER A 128 -19.54 -11.73 1.59
C SER A 128 -18.41 -10.73 1.41
N SER A 129 -17.73 -10.79 0.26
CA SER A 129 -16.69 -9.85 -0.16
C SER A 129 -17.01 -9.35 -1.57
N VAL A 130 -16.92 -8.03 -1.78
CA VAL A 130 -17.04 -7.40 -3.10
C VAL A 130 -15.65 -7.08 -3.61
N VAL A 131 -15.26 -7.64 -4.75
CA VAL A 131 -13.95 -7.37 -5.37
C VAL A 131 -14.11 -6.67 -6.71
N THR A 132 -13.06 -5.98 -7.15
CA THR A 132 -12.98 -5.45 -8.52
C THR A 132 -12.08 -6.36 -9.34
N VAL A 133 -12.60 -7.00 -10.38
CA VAL A 133 -11.78 -7.70 -11.37
C VAL A 133 -11.26 -6.68 -12.37
N ASP A 134 -9.95 -6.69 -12.60
CA ASP A 134 -9.31 -5.90 -13.66
C ASP A 134 -8.24 -6.74 -14.36
N ASN A 135 -8.58 -7.30 -15.52
CA ASN A 135 -7.64 -8.02 -16.39
C ASN A 135 -7.24 -7.17 -17.61
N VAL A 136 -7.56 -5.87 -17.64
CA VAL A 136 -7.09 -5.01 -18.71
C VAL A 136 -5.62 -4.73 -18.46
N GLU A 137 -4.76 -5.37 -19.26
CA GLU A 137 -3.39 -4.90 -19.43
C GLU A 137 -3.50 -3.50 -20.04
N GLU A 138 -3.16 -2.46 -19.27
CA GLU A 138 -3.09 -1.12 -19.82
C GLU A 138 -2.13 -1.15 -21.02
N PRO A 139 -2.52 -0.60 -22.19
CA PRO A 139 -1.61 -0.53 -23.30
C PRO A 139 -0.35 0.21 -22.83
N PRO A 140 0.85 -0.23 -23.25
CA PRO A 140 2.06 0.50 -22.90
C PRO A 140 1.85 1.96 -23.30
N PRO A 141 2.28 2.89 -22.44
CA PRO A 141 2.07 4.30 -22.67
C PRO A 141 2.59 4.70 -24.08
N PRO A 142 2.01 5.73 -24.72
CA PRO A 142 2.43 6.14 -26.06
C PRO A 142 3.94 6.47 -26.09
N PRO A 143 4.65 6.23 -27.21
CA PRO A 143 6.07 6.56 -27.34
C PRO A 143 6.32 8.04 -27.02
N GLY A 144 7.11 8.27 -25.97
CA GLY A 144 7.43 9.55 -25.38
C GLY A 144 7.77 9.33 -23.91
N GLN A 145 8.71 10.10 -23.34
CA GLN A 145 9.15 9.90 -21.96
C GLN A 145 7.97 10.02 -20.98
N ASN A 146 7.48 8.89 -20.52
CA ASN A 146 6.56 8.76 -19.41
C ASN A 146 7.35 8.84 -18.12
N LYS A 147 6.65 9.30 -17.08
CA LYS A 147 7.24 9.59 -15.79
C LYS A 147 6.38 8.94 -14.72
N TYR A 148 6.94 7.99 -14.00
CA TYR A 148 6.25 7.19 -12.99
C TYR A 148 6.91 7.37 -11.64
N ALA A 149 6.12 7.39 -10.57
CA ALA A 149 6.67 7.52 -9.23
C ALA A 149 5.92 6.67 -8.21
N VAL A 150 6.65 5.89 -7.43
CA VAL A 150 6.16 5.29 -6.19
C VAL A 150 6.71 6.10 -5.03
N ILE A 151 5.82 6.66 -4.21
CA ILE A 151 6.15 7.50 -3.07
C ILE A 151 5.66 6.82 -1.79
N VAL A 152 6.53 6.76 -0.79
CA VAL A 152 6.24 6.11 0.50
C VAL A 152 6.61 7.07 1.64
N GLY A 153 5.69 7.26 2.58
CA GLY A 153 5.92 8.03 3.79
C GLY A 153 5.17 7.44 4.97
N ILE A 154 5.90 6.96 5.98
CA ILE A 154 5.33 6.21 7.10
C ILE A 154 5.72 6.86 8.42
N SER A 155 4.78 7.55 9.06
CA SER A 155 5.00 8.13 10.40
C SER A 155 4.40 7.24 11.47
N ASP A 156 3.18 6.72 11.26
CA ASP A 156 2.48 5.82 12.21
C ASP A 156 2.63 4.36 11.77
N TYR A 157 3.38 3.56 12.52
CA TYR A 157 3.69 2.17 12.17
C TYR A 157 2.72 1.20 12.83
N TYR A 158 2.35 0.13 12.12
CA TYR A 158 1.40 -0.86 12.65
C TYR A 158 1.87 -1.53 13.95
N ALA A 159 3.18 -1.82 14.07
CA ALA A 159 3.71 -2.64 15.16
C ALA A 159 5.04 -2.15 15.78
N VAL A 160 5.67 -1.14 15.19
CA VAL A 160 6.92 -0.55 15.70
C VAL A 160 6.69 0.89 16.13
N ASN A 161 7.73 1.52 16.69
CA ASN A 161 7.59 2.90 17.17
C ASN A 161 7.36 3.87 16.01
N ASP A 162 6.55 4.88 16.25
CA ASP A 162 6.24 5.91 15.28
C ASP A 162 7.42 6.88 15.07
N LEU A 163 7.45 7.48 13.89
CA LEU A 163 8.31 8.58 13.48
C LEU A 163 7.50 9.87 13.36
N SER A 164 8.12 10.94 12.89
CA SER A 164 7.44 12.18 12.55
C SER A 164 7.91 12.66 11.19
N TYR A 165 7.03 13.32 10.45
CA TYR A 165 7.35 14.01 9.20
C TYR A 165 7.59 13.15 7.96
N CYS A 166 7.49 11.83 8.05
CA CYS A 166 7.62 10.97 6.87
C CYS A 166 6.42 11.15 5.92
N ASP A 167 5.24 11.47 6.45
CA ASP A 167 4.06 11.82 5.67
C ASP A 167 4.15 13.19 4.99
N GLU A 168 4.76 14.18 5.65
CA GLU A 168 5.13 15.47 5.04
C GLU A 168 6.18 15.28 3.93
N ASP A 169 7.21 14.46 4.15
CA ASP A 169 8.21 14.13 3.13
C ASP A 169 7.58 13.53 1.87
N ALA A 170 6.66 12.56 2.04
CA ALA A 170 5.92 11.98 0.93
C ALA A 170 5.03 13.01 0.22
N THR A 171 4.45 13.93 0.99
CA THR A 171 3.65 15.04 0.46
C THR A 171 4.48 15.99 -0.40
N ASP A 172 5.70 16.32 0.03
CA ASP A 172 6.61 17.19 -0.70
C ASP A 172 7.10 16.53 -1.99
N TRP A 173 7.50 15.26 -1.93
CA TRP A 173 7.82 14.47 -3.12
C TRP A 173 6.65 14.41 -4.10
N TYR A 174 5.43 14.19 -3.61
CA TYR A 174 4.22 14.19 -4.44
C TYR A 174 4.04 15.53 -5.15
N ASN A 175 4.13 16.63 -4.41
CA ASN A 175 3.93 17.97 -4.96
C ASN A 175 4.98 18.31 -6.03
N TYR A 176 6.24 17.99 -5.78
CA TYR A 176 7.33 18.22 -6.73
C TYR A 176 7.14 17.39 -8.01
N LEU A 177 6.96 16.08 -7.88
CA LEU A 177 6.86 15.16 -9.02
C LEU A 177 5.55 15.35 -9.79
N SER A 178 4.44 15.65 -9.11
CA SER A 178 3.18 16.01 -9.76
C SER A 178 3.33 17.27 -10.62
N GLY A 179 4.09 18.26 -10.13
CA GLY A 179 4.45 19.46 -10.88
C GLY A 179 5.28 19.17 -12.15
N LEU A 180 6.01 18.06 -12.17
CA LEU A 180 6.79 17.58 -13.33
C LEU A 180 6.00 16.63 -14.25
N GLY A 181 4.73 16.35 -13.92
CA GLY A 181 3.85 15.50 -14.73
C GLY A 181 4.02 14.00 -14.53
N TYR A 182 4.48 13.57 -13.35
CA TYR A 182 4.57 12.15 -13.01
C TYR A 182 3.19 11.54 -12.76
N THR A 183 2.99 10.31 -13.24
CA THR A 183 1.96 9.39 -12.75
C THR A 183 2.45 8.80 -11.44
N ILE A 184 1.77 9.13 -10.34
CA ILE A 184 2.22 8.81 -8.98
C ILE A 184 1.32 7.73 -8.36
N LYS A 185 1.91 6.79 -7.62
CA LYS A 185 1.26 6.00 -6.57
C LYS A 185 1.88 6.38 -5.23
N LEU A 186 1.07 6.82 -4.28
CA LEU A 186 1.47 7.24 -2.94
C LEU A 186 0.91 6.29 -1.90
N PHE A 187 1.79 5.63 -1.17
CA PHE A 187 1.43 4.76 -0.04
C PHE A 187 1.84 5.39 1.29
N GLY A 188 0.98 5.26 2.29
CA GLY A 188 1.18 5.88 3.60
C GLY A 188 0.67 5.02 4.76
N ASP A 189 0.51 5.64 5.92
CA ASP A 189 0.07 4.96 7.15
C ASP A 189 -1.45 5.07 7.43
N GLY A 190 -2.18 5.81 6.59
CA GLY A 190 -3.63 5.98 6.69
C GLY A 190 -4.10 6.86 7.86
N THR A 191 -3.19 7.48 8.61
CA THR A 191 -3.52 8.35 9.76
C THR A 191 -3.40 9.83 9.44
N ASN A 192 -2.59 10.18 8.44
CA ASN A 192 -2.34 11.56 8.01
C ASN A 192 -2.98 11.92 6.66
N SER A 193 -3.00 13.22 6.35
CA SER A 193 -3.63 13.77 5.13
C SER A 193 -2.63 13.86 3.99
N TYR A 194 -2.53 12.81 3.19
CA TYR A 194 -1.74 12.81 1.94
C TYR A 194 -2.50 13.50 0.79
N PRO A 195 -1.81 14.13 -0.18
CA PRO A 195 -2.44 14.68 -1.39
C PRO A 195 -3.16 13.62 -2.25
N GLN A 196 -2.65 12.40 -2.19
CA GLN A 196 -3.18 11.19 -2.80
C GLN A 196 -2.88 10.03 -1.85
N TRP A 197 -3.75 9.03 -1.78
CA TRP A 197 -3.54 7.86 -0.93
C TRP A 197 -4.02 6.62 -1.67
N ASP A 198 -3.07 5.79 -2.12
CA ASP A 198 -3.31 4.56 -2.87
C ASP A 198 -3.29 3.31 -2.00
N GLY A 199 -3.10 3.48 -0.68
CA GLY A 199 -3.22 2.41 0.30
C GLY A 199 -2.19 2.51 1.42
N TYR A 200 -2.22 1.51 2.29
CA TYR A 200 -1.18 1.32 3.28
C TYR A 200 0.15 1.00 2.60
N ALA A 201 1.23 1.56 3.13
CA ALA A 201 2.60 1.28 2.72
C ALA A 201 3.10 -0.10 3.21
N THR A 202 2.30 -1.14 2.97
CA THR A 202 2.73 -2.53 3.17
C THR A 202 3.80 -2.87 2.16
N GLU A 203 4.67 -3.81 2.53
CA GLU A 203 5.70 -4.31 1.62
C GLU A 203 5.11 -4.82 0.29
N TYR A 204 3.99 -5.55 0.37
CA TYR A 204 3.27 -6.06 -0.79
C TYR A 204 2.81 -4.95 -1.75
N ASN A 205 2.18 -3.89 -1.23
CA ASN A 205 1.67 -2.80 -2.07
C ASN A 205 2.79 -2.04 -2.76
N ILE A 206 3.89 -1.79 -2.06
CA ILE A 206 5.08 -1.09 -2.60
C ILE A 206 5.70 -1.92 -3.72
N LYS A 207 6.00 -3.20 -3.47
CA LYS A 207 6.59 -4.12 -4.47
C LYS A 207 5.69 -4.26 -5.70
N THR A 208 4.37 -4.36 -5.50
CA THR A 208 3.38 -4.48 -6.58
C THR A 208 3.38 -3.24 -7.47
N ALA A 209 3.33 -2.04 -6.87
CA ALA A 209 3.33 -0.79 -7.62
C ALA A 209 4.63 -0.56 -8.40
N LEU A 210 5.78 -0.86 -7.79
CA LEU A 210 7.07 -0.79 -8.48
C LEU A 210 7.13 -1.76 -9.66
N THR A 211 6.71 -3.01 -9.44
CA THR A 211 6.71 -4.04 -10.49
C THR A 211 5.80 -3.66 -11.65
N GLU A 212 4.62 -3.10 -11.37
CA GLU A 212 3.69 -2.60 -12.37
C GLU A 212 4.32 -1.51 -13.23
N PHE A 213 4.85 -0.44 -12.63
CA PHE A 213 5.50 0.64 -13.38
C PHE A 213 6.73 0.17 -14.16
N ILE A 214 7.54 -0.73 -13.59
CA ILE A 214 8.68 -1.31 -14.29
C ILE A 214 8.24 -2.15 -15.49
N SER A 215 7.11 -2.86 -15.40
CA SER A 215 6.62 -3.73 -16.47
C SER A 215 6.09 -2.98 -17.69
N ILE A 216 5.59 -1.75 -17.49
CA ILE A 216 5.02 -0.92 -18.54
C ILE A 216 6.00 0.12 -19.11
N ALA A 217 7.08 0.43 -18.38
CA ALA A 217 8.04 1.44 -18.78
C ALA A 217 8.96 0.96 -19.92
N ASP A 218 9.26 1.86 -20.86
CA ASP A 218 10.23 1.66 -21.94
C ASP A 218 11.58 2.38 -21.71
N GLU A 219 12.51 2.27 -22.64
CA GLU A 219 13.87 2.81 -22.51
C GLU A 219 13.95 4.35 -22.37
N ASP A 220 12.92 5.08 -22.80
CA ASP A 220 12.89 6.54 -22.75
C ASP A 220 12.25 7.09 -21.46
N ASP A 221 11.61 6.22 -20.67
CA ASP A 221 10.86 6.54 -19.47
C ASP A 221 11.74 6.81 -18.23
N ILE A 222 11.12 7.35 -17.18
CA ILE A 222 11.75 7.56 -15.87
C ILE A 222 10.83 7.01 -14.78
N ILE A 223 11.40 6.21 -13.88
CA ILE A 223 10.76 5.77 -12.63
C ILE A 223 11.46 6.45 -11.45
N VAL A 224 10.68 6.99 -10.53
CA VAL A 224 11.13 7.48 -9.22
C VAL A 224 10.61 6.55 -8.12
N PHE A 225 11.49 6.14 -7.21
CA PHE A 225 11.10 5.58 -5.92
C PHE A 225 11.62 6.49 -4.82
N ALA A 226 10.73 7.17 -4.12
CA ALA A 226 11.06 8.05 -3.01
C ALA A 226 10.40 7.54 -1.73
N SER A 227 11.20 7.28 -0.69
CA SER A 227 10.73 6.66 0.53
C SER A 227 11.35 7.32 1.76
N SER A 228 10.51 7.61 2.76
CA SER A 228 10.90 8.13 4.08
C SER A 228 10.27 7.26 5.19
N GLY A 229 11.08 6.86 6.17
CA GLY A 229 10.64 6.02 7.29
C GLY A 229 11.76 5.31 8.04
N HIS A 230 11.42 4.27 8.80
CA HIS A 230 12.39 3.43 9.50
C HIS A 230 13.25 2.60 8.55
N GLY A 231 14.50 2.40 8.91
CA GLY A 231 15.36 1.39 8.33
C GLY A 231 16.16 0.68 9.41
N THR A 232 16.58 -0.55 9.14
CA THR A 232 17.31 -1.38 10.10
C THR A 232 18.19 -2.40 9.37
N THR A 233 18.95 -3.18 10.14
CA THR A 233 19.82 -4.25 9.63
C THR A 233 19.23 -5.61 9.96
N TYR A 234 19.49 -6.61 9.11
CA TYR A 234 19.28 -8.02 9.42
C TYR A 234 20.59 -8.80 9.27
N THR A 235 20.55 -10.11 9.53
CA THR A 235 21.76 -10.93 9.30
C THR A 235 21.97 -11.09 7.81
N GLY A 236 22.86 -10.27 7.24
CA GLY A 236 23.27 -10.38 5.84
C GLY A 236 22.97 -9.16 4.98
N GLY A 237 22.38 -8.11 5.54
CA GLY A 237 22.06 -6.89 4.78
C GLY A 237 21.24 -5.87 5.55
N GLU A 238 20.69 -4.92 4.80
CA GLU A 238 19.87 -3.80 5.27
C GLU A 238 18.43 -3.87 4.74
N THR A 239 17.51 -3.21 5.43
CA THR A 239 16.09 -3.17 5.03
C THR A 239 15.46 -1.83 5.38
N ILE A 240 14.55 -1.38 4.53
CA ILE A 240 13.59 -0.35 4.91
C ILE A 240 12.35 -1.02 5.50
N CYS A 241 11.87 -0.48 6.62
CA CYS A 241 10.70 -1.02 7.31
C CYS A 241 9.43 -0.47 6.66
N CYS A 242 8.62 -1.35 6.08
CA CYS A 242 7.28 -1.04 5.60
C CYS A 242 6.30 -0.87 6.77
N TRP A 243 5.10 -0.36 6.50
CA TRP A 243 4.11 -0.03 7.54
C TRP A 243 3.78 -1.22 8.45
N ASP A 244 3.80 -2.43 7.88
CA ASP A 244 3.51 -3.71 8.52
C ASP A 244 4.78 -4.45 9.02
N TYR A 245 5.93 -3.78 9.10
CA TYR A 245 7.19 -4.36 9.55
C TYR A 245 7.08 -5.13 10.87
N GLY A 246 7.58 -6.36 10.87
CA GLY A 246 7.60 -7.26 12.03
C GLY A 246 6.31 -8.04 12.25
N VAL A 247 5.25 -7.73 11.50
CA VAL A 247 4.01 -8.53 11.46
C VAL A 247 3.86 -9.20 10.11
N GLY A 248 4.12 -8.46 9.03
CA GLY A 248 3.94 -8.93 7.66
C GLY A 248 2.47 -9.08 7.27
N GLN A 249 2.15 -8.73 6.03
CA GLN A 249 0.83 -8.93 5.43
C GLN A 249 0.98 -9.48 4.01
N ASP A 250 -0.07 -10.14 3.53
CA ASP A 250 -0.20 -10.58 2.14
C ASP A 250 0.96 -11.45 1.60
N GLY A 251 1.59 -12.20 2.50
CA GLY A 251 2.69 -13.13 2.19
C GLY A 251 4.08 -12.52 2.29
N GLU A 252 4.18 -11.23 2.63
CA GLU A 252 5.41 -10.50 2.89
C GLU A 252 5.65 -10.37 4.41
N ASP A 253 6.86 -9.96 4.83
CA ASP A 253 7.22 -9.84 6.25
C ASP A 253 7.30 -8.38 6.77
N GLY A 254 7.05 -7.43 5.86
CA GLY A 254 7.09 -6.00 6.08
C GLY A 254 8.50 -5.42 6.01
N SER A 255 9.51 -6.21 5.60
CA SER A 255 10.92 -5.83 5.50
C SER A 255 11.33 -5.80 4.04
N PHE A 256 11.20 -4.65 3.37
CA PHE A 256 11.70 -4.54 2.00
C PHE A 256 13.23 -4.48 2.04
N THR A 257 13.87 -5.62 1.81
CA THR A 257 15.32 -5.77 1.95
C THR A 257 16.08 -5.19 0.76
N ASP A 258 17.35 -4.89 0.99
CA ASP A 258 18.34 -4.57 -0.04
C ASP A 258 18.32 -5.52 -1.26
N VAL A 259 18.31 -6.83 -1.02
CA VAL A 259 18.30 -7.87 -2.07
C VAL A 259 16.96 -7.93 -2.80
N GLU A 260 15.85 -7.72 -2.10
CA GLU A 260 14.53 -7.65 -2.73
C GLU A 260 14.39 -6.39 -3.57
N MET A 261 14.87 -5.25 -3.09
CA MET A 261 14.90 -4.01 -3.86
C MET A 261 15.72 -4.19 -5.15
N ALA A 262 16.91 -4.79 -5.04
CA ALA A 262 17.69 -5.16 -6.20
C ALA A 262 16.91 -6.07 -7.18
N SER A 263 16.19 -7.06 -6.66
CA SER A 263 15.39 -7.98 -7.47
C SER A 263 14.21 -7.30 -8.17
N VAL A 264 13.52 -6.37 -7.49
CA VAL A 264 12.39 -5.60 -8.05
C VAL A 264 12.86 -4.68 -9.18
N PHE A 265 14.02 -4.03 -9.04
CA PHE A 265 14.55 -3.11 -10.06
C PHE A 265 15.37 -3.78 -11.17
N ALA A 266 15.77 -5.05 -11.01
CA ALA A 266 16.56 -5.77 -12.01
C ALA A 266 15.98 -5.80 -13.44
N PRO A 267 14.65 -5.88 -13.67
CA PRO A 267 14.09 -5.89 -15.02
C PRO A 267 13.91 -4.49 -15.64
N ALA A 268 14.18 -3.40 -14.92
CA ALA A 268 13.96 -2.05 -15.44
C ALA A 268 14.86 -1.73 -16.64
N VAL A 269 14.25 -1.31 -17.74
CA VAL A 269 14.95 -0.86 -18.97
C VAL A 269 15.06 0.66 -19.07
N CYS A 270 14.21 1.37 -18.33
CA CYS A 270 14.12 2.82 -18.20
C CYS A 270 15.16 3.39 -17.23
N LYS A 271 15.23 4.72 -17.10
CA LYS A 271 15.99 5.37 -16.04
C LYS A 271 15.27 5.26 -14.70
N VAL A 272 16.01 5.01 -13.63
CA VAL A 272 15.47 4.85 -12.27
C VAL A 272 16.18 5.80 -11.31
N PHE A 273 15.40 6.61 -10.59
CA PHE A 273 15.88 7.42 -9.47
C PHE A 273 15.35 6.85 -8.16
N ILE A 274 16.26 6.58 -7.20
CA ILE A 274 15.91 6.05 -5.89
C ILE A 274 16.35 7.05 -4.82
N PHE A 275 15.43 7.46 -3.97
CA PHE A 275 15.68 8.36 -2.84
C PHE A 275 15.23 7.69 -1.54
N LEU A 276 16.17 7.47 -0.62
CA LEU A 276 15.89 6.85 0.68
C LEU A 276 16.26 7.77 1.85
N ASP A 277 15.26 8.25 2.57
CA ASP A 277 15.41 8.88 3.89
C ASP A 277 15.05 7.86 4.98
N HIS A 278 15.94 6.86 5.13
CA HIS A 278 15.83 5.80 6.13
C HIS A 278 17.16 5.63 6.87
N CYS A 279 17.13 5.20 8.13
CA CYS A 279 18.36 4.76 8.81
C CYS A 279 18.98 3.56 8.08
N TYR A 280 20.31 3.39 8.16
CA TYR A 280 21.07 2.33 7.49
C TYR A 280 20.96 2.31 5.95
N SER A 281 20.31 3.30 5.34
CA SER A 281 19.94 3.29 3.92
C SER A 281 21.12 3.20 2.96
N GLY A 282 22.32 3.63 3.36
CA GLY A 282 23.52 3.48 2.53
C GLY A 282 23.94 2.03 2.30
N GLY A 283 23.39 1.08 3.06
CA GLY A 283 23.55 -0.35 2.84
C GLY A 283 22.64 -0.91 1.74
N MET A 284 21.57 -0.20 1.35
CA MET A 284 20.58 -0.64 0.35
C MET A 284 21.11 -0.57 -1.11
N ASN A 285 22.39 -0.81 -1.34
CA ASN A 285 23.08 -0.49 -2.60
C ASN A 285 23.21 -1.68 -3.57
N GLU A 286 22.62 -2.83 -3.25
CA GLU A 286 22.61 -4.07 -4.05
C GLU A 286 22.03 -3.84 -5.44
N VAL A 287 21.14 -2.85 -5.60
CA VAL A 287 20.63 -2.38 -6.91
C VAL A 287 21.77 -2.02 -7.88
N MET A 288 22.92 -1.57 -7.38
CA MET A 288 24.10 -1.24 -8.19
C MET A 288 24.85 -2.47 -8.68
N SER A 289 24.53 -3.66 -8.17
CA SER A 289 25.06 -4.93 -8.68
C SER A 289 24.24 -5.50 -9.84
N ASN A 290 23.10 -4.89 -10.19
CA ASN A 290 22.29 -5.32 -11.31
C ASN A 290 22.96 -5.01 -12.66
N ASP A 291 22.64 -5.81 -13.67
CA ASP A 291 23.11 -5.60 -15.05
C ASP A 291 22.64 -4.26 -15.65
N ASN A 292 21.53 -3.71 -15.14
CA ASN A 292 20.96 -2.42 -15.55
C ASN A 292 21.42 -1.24 -14.67
N SER A 293 22.41 -1.42 -13.79
CA SER A 293 22.87 -0.38 -12.86
C SER A 293 23.20 0.95 -13.53
N ALA A 294 23.67 0.95 -14.78
CA ALA A 294 23.90 2.17 -15.57
C ALA A 294 22.67 3.06 -15.81
N ASN A 295 21.47 2.55 -15.53
CA ASN A 295 20.22 3.32 -15.60
C ASN A 295 19.77 3.85 -14.23
N ILE A 296 20.47 3.50 -13.14
CA ILE A 296 20.04 3.76 -11.77
C ILE A 296 20.92 4.86 -11.15
N TYR A 297 20.25 5.88 -10.62
CA TYR A 297 20.83 6.83 -9.69
C TYR A 297 20.12 6.68 -8.34
N MET A 298 20.90 6.55 -7.27
CA MET A 298 20.36 6.40 -5.93
C MET A 298 21.06 7.33 -4.95
N THR A 299 20.29 7.93 -4.06
CA THR A 299 20.82 8.68 -2.92
C THR A 299 20.13 8.30 -1.62
N THR A 300 20.91 8.32 -0.54
CA THR A 300 20.48 7.85 0.78
C THR A 300 20.85 8.88 1.84
N THR A 301 20.07 8.97 2.93
CA THR A 301 20.36 9.93 4.01
C THR A 301 21.64 9.62 4.80
N CYS A 302 22.13 8.37 4.79
CA CYS A 302 23.26 7.95 5.62
C CYS A 302 24.02 6.75 5.01
N THR A 303 25.10 6.30 5.65
CA THR A 303 25.82 5.07 5.31
C THR A 303 25.06 3.81 5.78
N ASP A 304 25.63 2.63 5.50
CA ASP A 304 25.21 1.29 5.98
C ASP A 304 25.09 1.12 7.51
N SER A 305 25.46 2.14 8.28
CA SER A 305 25.56 2.09 9.74
C SER A 305 25.16 3.41 10.40
N GLY A 306 24.65 4.35 9.60
CA GLY A 306 24.21 5.66 10.04
C GLY A 306 22.72 5.76 10.27
N TYR A 307 22.31 6.95 10.71
CA TYR A 307 20.93 7.30 11.00
C TYR A 307 20.45 8.43 10.09
N GLY A 308 19.19 8.33 9.68
CA GLY A 308 18.40 9.47 9.21
C GLY A 308 17.83 10.25 10.40
N TYR A 309 17.47 11.51 10.18
CA TYR A 309 16.99 12.38 11.26
C TYR A 309 15.78 13.17 10.83
N ASP A 310 14.78 13.22 11.69
CA ASP A 310 13.63 14.11 11.57
C ASP A 310 14.01 15.53 12.03
N GLU A 311 13.64 16.55 11.26
CA GLU A 311 13.94 17.96 11.54
C GLU A 311 12.65 18.78 11.77
N PRO A 312 12.20 18.90 13.04
CA PRO A 312 10.97 19.63 13.40
C PRO A 312 10.92 21.10 12.96
N THR A 313 12.07 21.70 12.65
CA THR A 313 12.11 23.09 12.17
C THR A 313 11.55 23.21 10.76
N TYR A 314 11.69 22.15 9.97
CA TYR A 314 11.27 22.10 8.58
C TYR A 314 10.03 21.22 8.38
N GLU A 315 9.68 20.40 9.38
CA GLU A 315 8.59 19.41 9.28
C GLU A 315 8.89 18.38 8.18
N ASN A 316 10.14 17.90 8.14
CA ASN A 316 10.65 16.93 7.17
C ASN A 316 11.69 16.00 7.81
N GLY A 317 11.99 14.89 7.14
CA GLY A 317 13.29 14.25 7.22
C GLY A 317 14.39 15.21 6.77
N ALA A 318 15.52 15.22 7.48
CA ALA A 318 16.62 16.14 7.21
C ALA A 318 17.11 16.02 5.77
N TRP A 319 17.19 14.79 5.26
CA TRP A 319 17.69 14.56 3.91
C TRP A 319 16.66 14.96 2.87
N THR A 320 15.38 14.63 3.08
CA THR A 320 14.28 15.15 2.26
C THR A 320 14.33 16.67 2.16
N TYR A 321 14.43 17.38 3.29
CA TYR A 321 14.50 18.84 3.27
C TYR A 321 15.69 19.37 2.46
N TRP A 322 16.92 18.90 2.74
CA TRP A 322 18.10 19.47 2.10
C TRP A 322 18.20 19.12 0.61
N PHE A 323 17.80 17.92 0.21
CA PHE A 323 17.86 17.48 -1.17
C PHE A 323 16.67 18.01 -1.98
N LEU A 324 15.44 17.78 -1.53
CA LEU A 324 14.23 18.14 -2.26
C LEU A 324 13.89 19.62 -2.11
N GLU A 325 13.48 20.04 -0.92
CA GLU A 325 12.91 21.37 -0.69
C GLU A 325 13.95 22.48 -0.88
N ALA A 326 15.10 22.35 -0.22
CA ALA A 326 16.16 23.35 -0.29
C ALA A 326 16.96 23.24 -1.61
N GLY A 327 17.21 22.03 -2.09
CA GLY A 327 18.02 21.75 -3.27
C GLY A 327 17.24 21.86 -4.57
N LEU A 328 16.48 20.82 -4.92
CA LEU A 328 15.74 20.75 -6.18
C LEU A 328 14.74 21.89 -6.34
N VAL A 329 13.95 22.18 -5.31
CA VAL A 329 12.88 23.19 -5.38
C VAL A 329 13.44 24.61 -5.23
N ALA A 330 14.13 24.92 -4.14
CA ALA A 330 14.55 26.29 -3.85
C ALA A 330 15.79 26.76 -4.63
N GLN A 331 16.83 25.92 -4.78
CA GLN A 331 17.97 26.26 -5.64
C GLN A 331 17.68 26.02 -7.13
N GLY A 332 16.74 25.14 -7.47
CA GLY A 332 16.39 24.83 -8.85
C GLY A 332 17.42 23.96 -9.57
N PHE A 333 18.11 23.07 -8.84
CA PHE A 333 19.03 22.11 -9.46
C PHE A 333 18.26 21.20 -10.42
N THR A 334 18.84 20.98 -11.60
CA THR A 334 18.24 20.14 -12.63
C THR A 334 18.87 18.76 -12.72
N THR A 335 20.09 18.59 -12.21
CA THR A 335 20.80 17.30 -12.15
C THR A 335 20.90 16.82 -10.71
N MET A 336 20.80 15.51 -10.52
CA MET A 336 20.79 14.92 -9.16
C MET A 336 22.17 15.03 -8.51
N GLU A 337 23.25 14.89 -9.28
CA GLU A 337 24.64 15.01 -8.83
C GLU A 337 24.93 16.42 -8.28
N ALA A 338 24.52 17.46 -9.02
CA ALA A 338 24.73 18.84 -8.58
C ALA A 338 23.89 19.18 -7.34
N CYS A 339 22.68 18.61 -7.25
CA CYS A 339 21.85 18.72 -6.07
C CYS A 339 22.49 18.01 -4.87
N PHE A 340 22.96 16.78 -5.06
CA PHE A 340 23.63 15.97 -4.05
C PHE A 340 24.86 16.67 -3.50
N ASP A 341 25.79 17.11 -4.38
CA ASP A 341 27.00 17.83 -4.01
C ASP A 341 26.70 19.06 -3.14
N TRP A 342 25.67 19.82 -3.51
CA TRP A 342 25.25 21.00 -2.76
C TRP A 342 24.58 20.63 -1.43
N ALA A 343 23.65 19.68 -1.44
CA ALA A 343 22.86 19.26 -0.30
C ALA A 343 23.75 18.63 0.79
N VAL A 344 24.68 17.75 0.42
CA VAL A 344 25.67 17.17 1.35
C VAL A 344 26.53 18.26 1.99
N ALA A 345 26.90 19.30 1.24
CA ALA A 345 27.65 20.42 1.79
C ALA A 345 26.84 21.28 2.79
N GLN A 346 25.51 21.22 2.75
CA GLN A 346 24.62 21.87 3.72
C GLN A 346 24.22 20.95 4.87
N TYR A 347 24.31 19.63 4.68
CA TYR A 347 23.80 18.64 5.60
C TYR A 347 24.49 18.74 6.99
N PRO A 348 23.72 18.83 8.09
CA PRO A 348 24.28 19.15 9.40
C PRO A 348 24.95 17.94 10.08
N TYR A 349 24.69 16.73 9.59
CA TYR A 349 25.23 15.48 10.12
C TYR A 349 26.43 14.99 9.31
N SER A 350 27.27 14.15 9.92
CA SER A 350 28.52 13.68 9.32
C SER A 350 28.96 12.33 9.89
N GLY A 351 29.97 11.71 9.29
CA GLY A 351 30.43 10.38 9.67
C GLY A 351 29.53 9.31 9.07
N ALA A 352 29.03 8.37 9.89
CA ALA A 352 28.07 7.35 9.43
C ALA A 352 26.75 7.99 8.93
N ASP A 353 26.41 9.16 9.48
CA ASP A 353 25.18 9.88 9.12
C ASP A 353 25.37 10.79 7.90
N THR A 354 26.40 10.54 7.08
CA THR A 354 26.64 11.32 5.86
C THR A 354 25.84 10.71 4.72
N PRO A 355 25.04 11.50 3.97
CA PRO A 355 24.32 11.01 2.80
C PRO A 355 25.26 10.33 1.81
N GLN A 356 24.78 9.27 1.14
CA GLN A 356 25.54 8.56 0.11
C GLN A 356 24.91 8.78 -1.26
N GLU A 357 25.77 8.71 -2.28
CA GLU A 357 25.41 8.76 -3.69
C GLU A 357 25.91 7.50 -4.37
N PHE A 358 25.04 6.90 -5.17
CA PHE A 358 25.31 5.73 -5.98
C PHE A 358 24.83 6.03 -7.40
N ASP A 359 25.78 6.34 -8.28
CA ASP A 359 25.53 6.62 -9.69
C ASP A 359 26.13 5.50 -10.55
N GLY A 360 25.27 4.72 -11.20
CA GLY A 360 25.71 3.65 -12.08
C GLY A 360 26.25 4.13 -13.44
N ASN A 361 26.10 5.42 -13.77
CA ASN A 361 26.57 6.00 -15.03
C ASN A 361 27.21 7.39 -14.86
N LEU A 362 28.44 7.36 -14.37
CA LEU A 362 29.32 8.54 -14.19
C LEU A 362 29.62 9.36 -15.46
N ALA A 363 29.13 8.95 -16.64
CA ALA A 363 29.33 9.67 -17.90
C ALA A 363 28.17 10.62 -18.24
N VAL A 364 27.01 10.48 -17.58
CA VAL A 364 25.79 11.23 -17.89
C VAL A 364 25.06 11.60 -16.61
N ASP A 365 24.96 12.91 -16.34
CA ASP A 365 24.19 13.43 -15.21
C ASP A 365 22.71 12.98 -15.26
N PHE A 366 22.18 12.58 -14.11
CA PHE A 366 20.79 12.13 -13.97
C PHE A 366 19.82 13.32 -13.85
N THR A 367 18.67 13.23 -14.52
CA THR A 367 17.64 14.29 -14.53
C THR A 367 16.23 13.70 -14.41
N LEU A 368 15.34 14.41 -13.71
CA LEU A 368 13.95 14.03 -13.41
C LEU A 368 12.91 14.60 -14.39
#